data_AF-A0A960EHP3-F1
#
_entry.id   AF-A0A960EHP3-F1
#
_cell.length_a   1.000
_cell.length_b   1.000
_cell.length_c   1.000
_cell.angle_alpha   90.00
_cell.angle_beta   90.00
_cell.angle_gamma   90.00
#
_symmetry.space_group_name_H-M   'P 1'
#
loop_
_entity.id
_entity.type
_entity.pdbx_description
1 polymer ?
#
loop_
_entity_poly.entity_id
_entity_poly.type
_entity_poly.pdbx_seq_one_letter_code
_entity_poly.pdbx_strand_id
1 'polypeptide(L)'
;MSAPGTVTAVAPGRVNLIGEYTDLGGGLVLPMAIDLATTVAGTPGGDRVVLRSSAEAEPAVVPLDVTDPAAVEPGWARYVAGVVAEL
;
A
#
# COMPACT_ATOMS: atom_id res chain seq x y z
N MET A 1 5.81 -21.73 -3.21
CA MET A 1 4.66 -22.42 -2.59
C MET A 1 4.33 -21.64 -1.33
N SER A 2 3.14 -21.03 -1.25
CA SER A 2 2.76 -20.21 -0.09
C SER A 2 2.61 -21.12 1.15
N ALA A 3 3.09 -20.69 2.31
CA ALA A 3 2.89 -21.42 3.55
C ALA A 3 1.39 -21.41 3.92
N PRO A 4 0.87 -22.45 4.63
CA PRO A 4 -0.52 -22.46 5.06
C PRO A 4 -0.84 -21.22 5.90
N GLY A 5 -1.90 -20.49 5.53
CA GLY A 5 -2.33 -19.25 6.19
C GLY A 5 -1.76 -17.95 5.62
N THR A 6 -0.86 -18.01 4.63
CA THR A 6 -0.35 -16.80 3.96
C THR A 6 -1.31 -16.33 2.86
N VAL A 7 -1.76 -15.07 2.96
CA VAL A 7 -2.52 -14.35 1.94
C VAL A 7 -1.56 -13.54 1.07
N THR A 8 -1.81 -13.48 -0.23
CA THR A 8 -1.04 -12.66 -1.17
C THR A 8 -1.98 -11.73 -1.94
N ALA A 9 -1.62 -10.44 -1.98
CA ALA A 9 -2.29 -9.42 -2.76
C ALA A 9 -1.31 -8.76 -3.73
N VAL A 10 -1.78 -8.38 -4.90
CA VAL A 10 -1.00 -7.73 -5.96
C VAL A 10 -1.73 -6.47 -6.40
N ALA A 11 -1.04 -5.34 -6.40
CA ALA A 11 -1.55 -4.07 -6.92
C ALA A 11 -0.64 -3.60 -8.08
N PRO A 12 -1.16 -3.52 -9.32
CA PRO A 12 -0.39 -3.00 -10.44
C PRO A 12 -0.20 -1.49 -10.32
N GLY A 13 0.95 -1.02 -10.78
CA GLY A 13 1.17 0.39 -11.09
C GLY A 13 0.30 0.82 -12.27
N ARG A 14 0.20 2.13 -12.46
CA ARG A 14 -0.59 2.71 -13.54
C ARG A 14 0.12 3.88 -14.18
N VAL A 15 -0.11 4.05 -15.47
CA VAL A 15 0.15 5.29 -16.20
C VAL A 15 -1.17 5.88 -16.65
N ASN A 16 -1.17 7.18 -16.93
CA ASN A 16 -2.31 7.83 -17.54
C ASN A 16 -1.94 8.19 -18.98
N LEU A 17 -2.79 7.78 -19.94
CA LEU A 17 -2.53 7.99 -21.35
C LEU A 17 -2.97 9.40 -21.79
N ILE A 18 -4.09 9.87 -21.26
CA ILE A 18 -4.63 11.21 -21.50
C ILE A 18 -5.61 11.59 -20.37
N GLY A 19 -5.78 12.90 -20.17
CA GLY A 19 -6.60 13.46 -19.09
C GLY A 19 -5.80 13.79 -17.84
N GLU A 20 -4.58 14.30 -17.98
CA GLU A 20 -3.85 14.84 -16.83
C GLU A 20 -4.60 16.05 -16.25
N TYR A 21 -4.71 16.11 -14.93
CA TYR A 21 -5.37 17.19 -14.18
C TYR A 21 -6.86 17.40 -14.48
N THR A 22 -7.52 16.50 -15.22
CA THR A 22 -8.96 16.58 -15.49
C THR A 22 -9.79 15.93 -14.38
N ASP A 23 -9.21 14.96 -13.68
CA ASP A 23 -9.82 14.20 -12.58
C ASP A 23 -10.26 15.09 -11.41
N LEU A 24 -9.44 16.09 -11.05
CA LEU A 24 -9.75 17.05 -9.97
C LEU A 24 -11.02 17.88 -10.26
N GLY A 25 -11.36 18.07 -11.53
CA GLY A 25 -12.55 18.80 -11.97
C GLY A 25 -13.74 17.91 -12.34
N GLY A 26 -13.66 16.59 -12.09
CA GLY A 26 -14.69 15.62 -12.48
C GLY A 26 -14.68 15.26 -13.98
N GLY A 27 -13.61 15.60 -14.71
CA GLY A 27 -13.40 15.19 -16.08
C GLY A 27 -13.03 13.72 -16.21
N LEU A 28 -13.14 13.19 -17.43
CA LEU A 28 -12.73 11.82 -17.72
C LEU A 28 -11.21 11.71 -17.83
N VAL A 29 -10.71 10.51 -17.53
CA VAL A 29 -9.31 10.10 -17.65
C VAL A 29 -9.21 8.76 -18.36
N LEU A 30 -8.08 8.48 -19.02
CA LEU A 30 -7.82 7.19 -19.66
C LEU A 30 -6.54 6.54 -19.07
N PRO A 31 -6.62 5.98 -17.85
CA PRO A 31 -5.50 5.29 -17.25
C PRO A 31 -5.38 3.85 -17.75
N MET A 32 -4.19 3.29 -17.57
CA MET A 32 -3.89 1.91 -17.89
C MET A 32 -2.96 1.33 -16.82
N ALA A 33 -3.28 0.12 -16.36
CA ALA A 33 -2.38 -0.68 -15.54
C ALA A 33 -1.17 -1.13 -16.37
N ILE A 34 0.02 -1.13 -15.76
CA ILE A 34 1.26 -1.57 -16.41
C ILE A 34 1.76 -2.87 -15.79
N ASP A 35 2.69 -3.54 -16.46
CA ASP A 35 3.31 -4.81 -16.02
C ASP A 35 4.33 -4.63 -14.86
N LEU A 36 4.24 -3.53 -14.11
CA LEU A 36 4.97 -3.31 -12.86
C LEU A 36 3.97 -3.31 -11.71
N ALA A 37 4.26 -4.05 -10.63
CA ALA A 37 3.34 -4.22 -9.52
C ALA A 37 4.03 -4.27 -8.16
N THR A 38 3.30 -3.89 -7.12
CA THR A 38 3.65 -4.16 -5.72
C THR A 38 2.90 -5.40 -5.26
N THR A 39 3.65 -6.40 -4.79
CA THR A 39 3.09 -7.63 -4.22
C THR A 39 3.33 -7.65 -2.73
N VAL A 40 2.29 -7.96 -1.96
CA VAL A 40 2.37 -8.15 -0.50
C VAL A 40 1.93 -9.57 -0.19
N ALA A 41 2.74 -10.28 0.58
CA ALA A 41 2.39 -11.57 1.15
C ALA A 41 2.53 -11.49 2.67
N GLY A 42 1.52 -11.98 3.39
CA GLY A 42 1.48 -11.91 4.84
C GLY A 42 0.52 -12.92 5.45
N THR A 43 0.67 -13.16 6.73
CA THR A 43 -0.22 -13.99 7.53
C THR A 43 -1.08 -13.09 8.42
N PRO A 44 -2.41 -13.26 8.47
CA PRO A 44 -3.26 -12.46 9.34
C PRO A 44 -3.00 -12.75 10.82
N GLY A 45 -3.14 -11.71 11.67
CA GLY A 45 -3.08 -11.83 13.12
C GLY A 45 -2.27 -10.72 13.80
N GLY A 46 -2.36 -10.65 15.13
CA GLY A 46 -1.68 -9.66 15.97
C GLY A 46 -2.48 -8.36 16.19
N ASP A 47 -1.82 -7.40 16.84
CA ASP A 47 -2.32 -6.05 17.18
C ASP A 47 -1.69 -4.96 16.28
N ARG A 48 -0.85 -5.37 15.32
CA ARG A 48 -0.04 -4.49 14.47
C ARG A 48 0.30 -5.15 13.15
N VAL A 49 0.56 -4.33 12.14
CA VAL A 49 1.15 -4.75 10.87
C VAL A 49 2.66 -4.61 10.95
N VAL A 50 3.39 -5.72 10.76
CA VAL A 50 4.85 -5.71 10.64
C VAL A 50 5.21 -5.86 9.16
N LEU A 51 5.90 -4.86 8.62
CA LEU A 51 6.20 -4.77 7.20
C LEU A 51 7.70 -4.96 6.95
N ARG A 52 8.00 -5.71 5.89
CA ARG A 52 9.34 -5.83 5.33
C ARG A 52 9.24 -5.63 3.82
N SER A 53 10.09 -4.79 3.27
CA SER A 53 10.16 -4.52 1.84
C SER A 53 11.52 -4.96 1.31
N SER A 54 11.58 -5.42 0.06
CA SER A 54 12.86 -5.69 -0.62
C SER A 54 13.57 -4.40 -1.06
N ALA A 55 12.86 -3.27 -1.07
CA ALA A 55 13.40 -1.96 -1.46
C ALA A 55 13.86 -1.12 -0.26
N GLU A 56 13.49 -1.51 0.96
CA GLU A 56 13.76 -0.75 2.18
C GLU A 56 14.64 -1.57 3.12
N ALA A 57 15.65 -0.92 3.71
CA ALA A 57 16.59 -1.61 4.60
C ALA A 57 15.95 -1.95 5.95
N GLU A 58 15.11 -1.06 6.48
CA GLU A 58 14.53 -1.18 7.81
C GLU A 58 13.08 -1.69 7.75
N PRO A 59 12.71 -2.66 8.62
CA PRO A 59 11.32 -3.04 8.77
C PRO A 59 10.49 -1.90 9.37
N ALA A 60 9.20 -1.89 9.09
CA ALA A 60 8.26 -0.94 9.67
C ALA A 60 7.21 -1.64 10.53
N VAL A 61 6.67 -0.93 11.50
CA VAL A 61 5.61 -1.42 12.37
C VAL A 61 4.50 -0.38 12.42
N VAL A 62 3.27 -0.81 12.13
CA VAL A 62 2.07 0.04 12.13
C VAL A 62 1.07 -0.56 13.12
N PRO A 63 0.76 0.11 14.24
CA PRO A 63 -0.31 -0.32 15.14
C PRO A 63 -1.67 -0.34 14.43
N LEU A 64 -2.56 -1.27 14.80
CA LEU A 64 -3.92 -1.31 14.23
C LEU A 64 -4.83 -0.18 14.76
N ASP A 65 -4.46 0.45 15.85
CA ASP A 65 -5.14 1.59 16.48
C ASP A 65 -4.48 2.94 16.16
N VAL A 66 -3.79 3.06 15.02
CA VAL A 66 -3.08 4.28 14.62
C VAL A 66 -4.05 5.46 14.45
N THR A 67 -3.82 6.53 15.20
CA THR A 67 -4.63 7.76 15.14
C THR A 67 -4.01 8.89 14.32
N ASP A 68 -2.68 8.87 14.16
CA ASP A 68 -1.93 9.82 13.33
C ASP A 68 -1.01 9.06 12.37
N PRO A 69 -1.51 8.69 11.18
CA PRO A 69 -0.71 7.99 10.18
C PRO A 69 0.52 8.77 9.70
N ALA A 70 0.50 10.11 9.77
CA ALA A 70 1.58 10.95 9.27
C ALA A 70 2.81 10.94 10.19
N ALA A 71 2.62 10.61 11.47
CA ALA A 71 3.70 10.48 12.45
C ALA A 71 4.42 9.12 12.41
N VAL A 72 3.95 8.15 11.62
CA VAL A 72 4.56 6.83 11.52
C VAL A 72 5.92 6.89 10.80
N GLU A 73 6.89 6.18 11.37
CA GLU A 73 8.21 5.95 10.79
C GLU A 73 8.48 4.44 10.60
N PRO A 74 9.30 4.08 9.60
CA PRO A 74 9.89 4.93 8.56
C PRO A 74 8.82 5.49 7.60
N GLY A 75 9.09 6.65 7.00
CA GLY A 75 8.12 7.40 6.18
C GLY A 75 7.39 6.62 5.07
N TRP A 76 7.98 5.56 4.52
CA TRP A 76 7.29 4.70 3.54
C TRP A 76 6.11 3.92 4.13
N ALA A 77 6.14 3.64 5.44
CA ALA A 77 5.09 2.91 6.15
C ALA A 77 3.83 3.74 6.38
N ARG A 78 3.91 5.07 6.19
CA ARG A 78 2.76 5.98 6.30
C ARG A 78 1.63 5.64 5.33
N TYR A 79 1.95 5.06 4.17
CA TYR A 79 0.91 4.58 3.24
C TYR A 79 0.07 3.46 3.87
N VAL A 80 0.71 2.48 4.51
CA VAL A 80 0.01 1.40 5.21
C VAL A 80 -0.72 1.94 6.44
N ALA A 81 -0.11 2.86 7.18
CA ALA A 81 -0.77 3.52 8.31
C ALA A 81 -2.05 4.26 7.90
N GLY A 82 -2.03 4.94 6.75
CA GLY A 82 -3.22 5.58 6.19
C GLY A 82 -4.32 4.57 5.88
N VAL A 83 -3.97 3.44 5.25
CA VAL A 83 -4.94 2.36 4.98
C VAL A 83 -5.52 1.77 6.27
N VAL A 84 -4.70 1.57 7.31
CA VAL A 84 -5.17 1.06 8.61
C VAL A 84 -6.10 2.05 9.31
N ALA A 85 -5.84 3.35 9.24
CA ALA A 85 -6.69 4.36 9.86
C ALA A 85 -8.06 4.53 9.18
N GLU A 86 -8.17 4.19 7.89
CA GLU A 86 -9.40 4.30 7.10
C GLU A 86 -10.32 3.06 7.19
N LEU A 87 -9.81 1.93 7.71
CA LEU A 87 -10.53 0.64 7.81
C LEU A 87 -11.03 0.38 9.23
#